data_AF-A0A9N7RF67-F1
#
_entry.id   AF-A0A9N7RF67-F1
#
_cell.length_a   1.000
_cell.length_b   1.000
_cell.length_c   1.000
_cell.angle_alpha   90.00
_cell.angle_beta   90.00
_cell.angle_gamma   90.00
#
_symmetry.space_group_name_H-M   'P 1'
#
loop_
_entity.id
_entity.type
_entity.pdbx_description
1 polymer ?
#
loop_
_entity_poly.entity_id
_entity_poly.type
_entity_poly.pdbx_seq_one_letter_code
_entity_poly.pdbx_strand_id
1 'polypeptide(L)' 'MEDLCPNAVGKSSWPELLHVQGHVAAAVIARENPKVSVAIVKEGSIVTMDIRCDRVRVWVDKHGIVNSVPHIG' A
#
# COMPACT_ATOMS: atom_id res chain seq x y z
N MET A 1 -13.34 -2.78 13.10
CA MET A 1 -12.71 -1.77 12.23
C MET A 1 -13.21 -2.11 10.84
N GLU A 2 -14.23 -1.35 10.40
CA GLU A 2 -15.04 -1.67 9.22
C GLU A 2 -14.18 -1.78 7.98
N ASP A 3 -14.53 -2.72 7.10
CA ASP A 3 -13.90 -2.91 5.81
C ASP A 3 -14.20 -1.67 4.96
N LEU A 4 -13.27 -0.70 4.94
CA LEU A 4 -13.44 0.60 4.27
C LEU A 4 -13.68 0.44 2.76
N CYS A 5 -13.38 -0.74 2.22
CA CYS A 5 -13.60 -1.12 0.83
C CYS A 5 -14.32 -2.48 0.75
N PRO A 6 -15.65 -2.52 1.01
CA PRO A 6 -16.40 -3.78 1.08
C PRO A 6 -16.48 -4.53 -0.26
N ASN A 7 -16.12 -3.85 -1.36
CA ASN A 7 -16.06 -4.42 -2.71
C ASN A 7 -14.63 -4.58 -3.23
N ALA A 8 -13.60 -4.46 -2.38
CA ALA A 8 -12.23 -4.73 -2.78
C ALA A 8 -12.12 -6.18 -3.25
N VAL A 9 -11.75 -6.37 -4.52
CA VAL A 9 -11.57 -7.71 -5.10
C VAL A 9 -10.11 -8.11 -4.95
N GLY A 10 -9.87 -9.25 -4.29
CA GLY A 10 -8.53 -9.79 -4.07
C GLY A 10 -7.94 -9.38 -2.74
N LYS A 11 -6.61 -9.55 -2.61
CA LYS A 11 -5.88 -9.22 -1.38
C LYS A 11 -5.89 -7.70 -1.15
N SER A 12 -6.15 -7.29 0.08
CA SER A 12 -6.34 -5.88 0.47
C SER A 12 -5.32 -5.36 1.48
N SER A 13 -4.46 -6.23 2.03
CA SER A 13 -3.40 -5.88 2.97
C SER A 13 -2.21 -6.83 2.82
N TRP A 14 -1.01 -6.31 3.07
CA TRP A 14 0.27 -7.00 2.87
C TRP A 14 1.19 -6.89 4.10
N PRO A 15 0.81 -7.49 5.24
CA PRO A 15 1.62 -7.43 6.47
C PRO A 15 3.02 -8.02 6.30
N GLU A 16 3.20 -9.00 5.41
CA GLU A 16 4.49 -9.62 5.11
C GLU A 16 5.48 -8.69 4.39
N LEU A 17 5.02 -7.54 3.88
CA LEU A 17 5.86 -6.56 3.20
C LEU A 17 6.39 -5.47 4.13
N LEU A 18 6.01 -5.48 5.41
CA LEU A 18 6.61 -4.60 6.40
C LEU A 18 8.12 -4.89 6.50
N HIS A 19 8.94 -3.83 6.54
CA HIS A 19 10.40 -3.90 6.52
C HIS A 19 11.04 -4.42 5.21
N VAL A 20 10.27 -4.54 4.12
CA VAL A 20 10.81 -4.84 2.78
C VAL A 20 11.20 -3.54 2.07
N GLN A 21 12.09 -3.62 1.06
CA GLN A 21 12.39 -2.50 0.16
C GLN A 21 11.12 -2.04 -0.58
N GLY A 22 10.83 -0.75 -0.58
CA GLY A 22 9.57 -0.19 -1.09
C GLY A 22 9.29 -0.52 -2.55
N HIS A 23 10.31 -0.53 -3.40
CA HIS A 23 10.15 -0.93 -4.81
C HIS A 23 9.84 -2.43 -4.97
N VAL A 24 10.39 -3.28 -4.09
CA VAL A 24 10.08 -4.72 -4.08
C VAL A 24 8.65 -4.92 -3.61
N ALA A 25 8.26 -4.26 -2.51
CA ALA A 25 6.90 -4.31 -2.00
C ALA A 25 5.89 -3.86 -3.06
N ALA A 26 6.18 -2.75 -3.76
CA ALA A 26 5.31 -2.25 -4.82
C ALA A 26 5.12 -3.26 -5.97
N ALA A 27 6.20 -3.93 -6.39
CA ALA A 27 6.15 -4.96 -7.41
C ALA A 27 5.34 -6.20 -6.96
N VAL A 28 5.48 -6.62 -5.70
CA VAL A 28 4.69 -7.72 -5.13
C VAL A 28 3.21 -7.37 -5.11
N ILE A 29 2.84 -6.18 -4.63
CA ILE A 29 1.44 -5.72 -4.58
C ILE A 29 0.83 -5.67 -5.97
N ALA A 30 1.52 -5.06 -6.94
CA ALA A 30 1.02 -4.95 -8.31
C ALA A 30 0.81 -6.34 -8.96
N ARG A 31 1.64 -7.32 -8.61
CA ARG A 31 1.51 -8.70 -9.07
C ARG A 31 0.35 -9.44 -8.39
N GLU A 32 0.19 -9.26 -7.09
CA GLU A 32 -0.83 -9.98 -6.30
C GLU A 32 -2.24 -9.38 -6.47
N ASN A 33 -2.33 -8.08 -6.68
CA ASN A 33 -3.57 -7.39 -6.99
C ASN A 33 -3.38 -6.41 -8.16
N PRO A 34 -3.51 -6.87 -9.42
CA PRO A 34 -3.34 -6.01 -10.60
C PRO A 34 -4.45 -4.96 -10.76
N LYS A 35 -5.48 -4.95 -9.90
CA LYS A 35 -6.58 -3.98 -9.93
C LYS A 35 -6.29 -2.71 -9.15
N VAL A 36 -5.17 -2.64 -8.41
CA VAL A 36 -4.80 -1.47 -7.62
C VAL A 36 -3.62 -0.72 -8.23
N SER A 37 -3.68 0.61 -8.14
CA SER A 37 -2.57 1.51 -8.39
C SER A 37 -1.69 1.58 -7.15
N VAL A 38 -0.40 1.28 -7.32
CA VAL A 38 0.57 1.30 -6.22
C VAL A 38 1.37 2.60 -6.25
N ALA A 39 1.42 3.30 -5.14
CA ALA A 39 2.21 4.53 -4.99
C ALA A 39 3.19 4.38 -3.81
N ILE A 40 4.48 4.59 -4.07
CA ILE A 40 5.49 4.67 -3.01
C ILE A 40 5.46 6.09 -2.45
N VAL A 41 5.33 6.21 -1.14
CA VAL A 41 5.19 7.49 -0.43
C VAL A 41 6.22 7.56 0.67
N LYS A 42 7.00 8.65 0.72
CA LYS A 42 7.93 8.87 1.83
C LYS A 42 7.16 9.26 3.08
N GLU A 43 7.56 8.73 4.22
CA GLU A 43 7.04 9.14 5.52
C GLU A 43 7.06 10.67 5.68
N GLY A 44 5.96 11.22 6.23
CA GLY A 44 5.77 12.66 6.38
C GLY A 44 5.30 13.41 5.12
N SER A 45 5.15 12.73 3.98
CA SER A 45 4.57 13.36 2.78
C SER A 45 3.09 13.70 2.98
N ILE A 46 2.69 14.89 2.58
CA ILE A 46 1.27 15.30 2.55
C ILE A 46 0.61 14.59 1.36
N VAL A 47 -0.44 13.83 1.66
CA VAL A 47 -1.22 13.09 0.67
C VAL A 47 -2.70 13.39 0.84
N THR A 48 -3.51 13.07 -0.18
CA THR A 48 -4.97 13.21 -0.10
C THR A 48 -5.56 12.26 0.95
N MET A 49 -6.56 12.72 1.69
CA MET A 49 -7.28 11.93 2.72
C MET A 49 -8.50 11.19 2.16
N ASP A 50 -8.66 11.13 0.83
CA ASP A 50 -9.69 10.36 0.16
C ASP A 50 -9.43 8.86 0.32
N ILE A 51 -10.49 8.08 0.51
CA ILE A 51 -10.41 6.61 0.51
C ILE A 51 -10.57 6.13 -0.92
N ARG A 52 -9.58 5.37 -1.40
CA ARG A 52 -9.53 4.80 -2.74
C ARG A 52 -9.31 3.30 -2.72
N CYS A 53 -10.36 2.56 -3.06
CA CYS A 53 -10.33 1.10 -3.10
C CYS A 53 -9.47 0.52 -4.25
N ASP A 54 -9.02 1.38 -5.15
CA ASP A 54 -8.13 1.06 -6.26
C ASP A 54 -6.69 1.53 -6.00
N ARG A 55 -6.34 1.90 -4.76
CA ARG A 55 -5.01 2.45 -4.43
C ARG A 55 -4.38 1.72 -3.26
N VAL A 56 -3.08 1.50 -3.34
CA VAL A 56 -2.24 1.11 -2.20
C VAL A 56 -1.09 2.09 -2.08
N ARG A 57 -0.95 2.71 -0.90
CA ARG A 57 0.20 3.54 -0.56
C ARG A 57 1.23 2.70 0.20
N VAL A 58 2.41 2.56 -0.40
CA VAL A 58 3.58 1.92 0.20
C VAL A 58 4.39 3.00 0.90
N TRP A 59 4.17 3.14 2.21
CA TRP A 59 4.89 4.12 3.03
C TRP A 59 6.29 3.62 3.34
N VAL A 60 7.29 4.44 3.04
CA VAL A 60 8.70 4.12 3.24
C VAL A 60 9.41 5.16 4.09
N ASP A 61 10.38 4.70 4.88
CA ASP A 61 11.28 5.54 5.64
C ASP A 61 12.37 6.21 4.75
N LYS A 62 13.32 6.89 5.38
CA LYS A 62 14.45 7.54 4.70
C LYS A 62 15.39 6.57 3.97
N HIS A 63 15.35 5.28 4.30
CA HIS A 63 16.14 4.22 3.67
C HIS A 63 15.38 3.50 2.55
N GLY A 64 14.14 3.91 2.27
CA GLY A 64 13.29 3.25 1.27
C GLY A 64 12.68 1.95 1.78
N ILE A 65 12.70 1.70 3.09
CA ILE A 65 12.14 0.51 3.72
C ILE A 65 10.70 0.78 4.11
N VAL A 66 9.81 -0.18 3.84
CA VAL A 66 8.40 -0.10 4.22
C VAL A 66 8.27 -0.01 5.73
N ASN A 67 7.69 1.09 6.23
CA ASN A 67 7.56 1.37 7.66
C ASN A 67 6.10 1.24 8.18
N SER A 68 5.14 0.98 7.29
CA SER A 68 3.74 0.73 7.62
C SER A 68 3.17 -0.35 6.71
N VAL A 69 2.25 -1.15 7.25
CA VAL A 69 1.64 -2.27 6.50
C VAL A 69 0.87 -1.71 5.29
N PRO A 70 1.26 -2.07 4.06
CA PRO A 70 0.54 -1.65 2.87
C PRO A 70 -0.87 -2.22 2.88
N HIS A 71 -1.85 -1.39 2.59
CA HIS A 71 -3.26 -1.78 2.49
C HIS A 71 -3.97 -0.90 1.46
N ILE A 72 -5.12 -1.39 0.98
CA ILE A 72 -5.99 -0.64 0.09
C ILE A 72 -6.58 0.58 0.83
N GLY A 73 -6.52 1.75 0.21
CA GLY A 73 -6.99 3.02 0.78
C GLY A 73 -6.51 4.29 0.09
#